data_AF-A0A957D0N0-F1
#
_entry.id   AF-A0A957D0N0-F1
#
_cell.length_a   1.000
_cell.length_b   1.000
_cell.length_c   1.000
_cell.angle_alpha   90.00
_cell.angle_beta   90.00
_cell.angle_gamma   90.00
#
_symmetry.space_group_name_H-M   'P 1'
#
loop_
_entity.id
_entity.type
_entity.pdbx_description
1 polymer ?
#
loop_
_entity_poly.entity_id
_entity_poly.type
_entity_poly.pdbx_seq_one_letter_code
_entity_poly.pdbx_strand_id
1 'polypeptide(L)' 'MLNILHEENEQLRGEIASLRQMIIKVDPIIMVDGRFEEMMLSNRATLVIARQLLEKLNSNQPKLFA' A
#
# COMPACT_ATOMS: atom_id res chain seq x y z
N MET A 1 9.14 -27.26 7.52
CA MET A 1 7.84 -26.57 7.60
C MET A 1 7.95 -25.23 8.31
N LEU A 2 8.55 -25.17 9.51
CA LEU A 2 8.75 -23.92 10.25
C LEU A 2 9.65 -22.90 9.50
N ASN A 3 10.70 -23.37 8.82
CA ASN A 3 11.57 -22.51 8.00
C ASN A 3 10.85 -21.91 6.78
N ILE A 4 9.95 -22.68 6.14
CA ILE A 4 9.19 -22.21 4.97
C ILE A 4 8.23 -21.08 5.39
N LEU A 5 7.52 -21.26 6.50
CA LEU A 5 6.64 -20.21 7.05
C LEU A 5 7.41 -18.95 7.48
N HIS A 6 8.67 -19.10 7.89
CA HIS A 6 9.52 -17.96 8.24
C HIS A 6 9.96 -17.19 6.98
N GLU A 7 10.42 -17.91 5.96
CA GLU A 7 10.80 -17.33 4.66
C GLU A 7 9.64 -16.60 3.99
N GLU A 8 8.44 -17.20 3.97
CA GLU A 8 7.23 -16.57 3.43
C GLU A 8 6.85 -15.29 4.18
N ASN A 9 6.98 -15.28 5.51
CA ASN A 9 6.69 -14.08 6.31
C ASN A 9 7.68 -12.94 6.03
N GLU A 10 8.97 -13.24 5.91
CA GLU A 10 9.98 -12.24 5.56
C GLU A 10 9.78 -11.69 4.15
N GLN A 11 9.41 -12.56 3.19
CA GLN A 11 9.07 -12.13 1.85
C GLN A 11 7.86 -11.18 1.85
N LEU A 12 6.78 -11.54 2.55
CA LEU A 12 5.58 -10.69 2.67
C LEU A 12 5.89 -9.34 3.33
N ARG A 13 6.79 -9.31 4.32
CA ARG A 13 7.26 -8.05 4.92
C ARG A 13 7.97 -7.17 3.91
N GLY A 14 8.82 -7.76 3.06
CA GLY A 14 9.51 -7.05 1.97
C GLY A 14 8.54 -6.49 0.93
N GLU A 15 7.53 -7.26 0.54
CA GLU A 15 6.48 -6.82 -0.39
C GLU A 15 5.67 -5.65 0.17
N ILE A 16 5.28 -5.71 1.45
CA ILE A 16 4.57 -4.62 2.12
C ILE A 16 5.43 -3.36 2.21
N ALA A 17 6.72 -3.48 2.52
CA ALA A 17 7.62 -2.32 2.54
C ALA A 17 7.72 -1.65 1.16
N SER A 18 7.81 -2.47 0.10
CA SER A 18 7.83 -1.99 -1.29
C SER A 18 6.52 -1.29 -1.67
N LEU A 19 5.38 -1.84 -1.25
CA LEU A 19 4.07 -1.24 -1.45
C LEU A 19 3.96 0.14 -0.76
N ARG A 20 4.48 0.28 0.46
CA ARG A 20 4.51 1.59 1.16
C ARG A 20 5.26 2.65 0.36
N GLN A 21 6.43 2.30 -0.19
CA GLN A 21 7.20 3.22 -1.03
C GLN A 21 6.44 3.63 -2.29
N MET A 22 5.73 2.68 -2.91
CA MET A 22 4.91 2.97 -4.09
C MET A 22 3.74 3.90 -3.76
N ILE A 23 3.06 3.67 -2.64
CA ILE A 23 1.99 4.53 -2.13
C ILE A 23 2.50 5.97 -1.96
N ILE A 24 3.63 6.16 -1.26
CA ILE A 24 4.22 7.49 -1.03
C ILE A 24 4.59 8.18 -2.34
N LYS A 25 5.11 7.42 -3.31
CA LYS A 25 5.45 7.96 -4.63
C LYS A 25 4.23 8.43 -5.42
N VAL A 26 3.10 7.72 -5.30
CA VAL A 26 1.85 8.01 -6.02
C VAL A 26 1.04 9.11 -5.32
N ASP A 27 1.02 9.13 -4.00
CA ASP A 27 0.32 10.11 -3.17
C ASP A 27 1.22 10.66 -2.06
N PRO A 28 2.11 11.63 -2.35
CA PRO A 28 3.05 12.17 -1.36
C PRO A 28 2.38 12.87 -0.17
N ILE A 29 1.11 13.26 -0.31
CA ILE A 29 0.33 13.92 0.76
C ILE A 29 0.18 12.99 1.98
N ILE A 30 0.25 11.67 1.77
CA ILE A 30 0.26 10.68 2.83
C ILE A 30 1.31 10.96 3.93
N MET A 31 2.43 11.59 3.58
CA MET A 31 3.50 11.91 4.55
C MET A 31 3.15 13.05 5.52
N VAL A 32 2.10 13.83 5.25
CA VAL A 32 1.75 15.01 6.05
C VAL A 32 0.35 14.97 6.64
N ASP A 33 -0.49 14.02 6.22
CA ASP A 33 -1.90 13.94 6.62
C ASP A 33 -2.20 12.81 7.62
N GLY A 34 -1.17 12.18 8.19
CA GLY A 34 -1.29 11.14 9.22
C GLY A 34 -1.41 9.71 8.68
N ARG A 35 -1.68 9.54 7.37
CA ARG A 35 -1.83 8.21 6.76
C ARG A 35 -0.50 7.46 6.70
N PHE A 36 0.63 8.16 6.64
CA PHE A 36 1.96 7.53 6.69
C PHE A 36 2.19 6.81 8.01
N GLU A 37 1.91 7.48 9.13
CA GLU A 37 2.03 6.92 10.48
C GLU A 37 1.12 5.69 10.62
N GLU A 38 -0.11 5.76 10.11
CA GLU A 38 -1.04 4.63 10.10
C GLU A 38 -0.48 3.43 9.32
N MET A 39 0.11 3.65 8.14
CA MET A 39 0.74 2.59 7.35
C MET A 39 1.88 1.90 8.09
N MET A 40 2.63 2.65 8.91
CA MET A 40 3.75 2.13 9.69
C MET A 40 3.31 1.35 10.92
N LEU A 41 2.11 1.60 11.47
CA LEU A 41 1.55 0.87 12.61
C LEU A 41 1.14 -0.57 12.25
N SER A 42 0.65 -0.81 11.02
CA SER A 42 0.28 -2.17 10.61
C SER A 42 0.33 -2.41 9.11
N ASN A 43 0.66 -3.65 8.74
CA ASN A 43 0.61 -4.09 7.34
C ASN A 43 -0.83 -4.02 6.79
N ARG A 44 -1.84 -4.25 7.64
CA ARG A 44 -3.26 -4.13 7.25
C ARG A 44 -3.63 -2.71 6.84
N ALA A 45 -3.18 -1.70 7.58
CA ALA A 45 -3.42 -0.30 7.24
C ALA A 45 -2.81 0.06 5.87
N THR A 46 -1.60 -0.45 5.59
CA THR A 46 -0.96 -0.30 4.27
C THR A 46 -1.86 -0.83 3.14
N LEU A 47 -2.43 -2.03 3.31
CA LEU A 47 -3.32 -2.62 2.30
C LEU A 47 -4.63 -1.83 2.11
N VAL A 48 -5.21 -1.31 3.19
CA VAL A 48 -6.43 -0.49 3.13
C VAL A 48 -6.16 0.81 2.36
N ILE A 49 -5.06 1.50 2.67
CA ILE A 49 -4.68 2.74 2.01
C ILE A 49 -4.35 2.50 0.53
N ALA A 50 -3.64 1.41 0.22
CA ALA A 50 -3.39 0.99 -1.16
C ALA A 50 -4.70 0.81 -1.95
N ARG A 51 -5.68 0.12 -1.36
CA ARG A 51 -6.99 -0.11 -1.98
C ARG A 51 -7.73 1.19 -2.24
N GLN A 52 -7.77 2.10 -1.26
CA GLN A 52 -8.41 3.41 -1.41
C GLN A 52 -7.77 4.23 -2.53
N LEU A 53 -6.45 4.16 -2.67
CA LEU A 53 -5.73 4.82 -3.77
C LEU A 53 -6.11 4.23 -5.13
N LEU A 54 -6.17 2.90 -5.25
CA LEU A 54 -6.61 2.24 -6.47
C LEU A 54 -8.05 2.62 -6.83
N GLU A 55 -8.96 2.67 -5.85
CA GLU A 55 -10.35 3.09 -6.05
C GLU A 55 -10.44 4.56 -6.51
N LYS A 56 -9.64 5.46 -5.95
CA LYS A 56 -9.55 6.87 -6.40
C LYS A 56 -9.02 6.97 -7.82
N LEU A 57 -7.96 6.22 -8.15
CA LEU A 57 -7.37 6.22 -9.49
C LEU A 57 -8.36 5.68 -10.54
N ASN A 58 -9.10 4.63 -10.20
CA ASN A 58 -10.11 4.06 -11.09
C ASN A 58 -11.32 5.01 -11.28
N SER A 59 -11.71 5.71 -10.22
CA SER A 59 -12.80 6.69 -10.26
C SER A 59 -12.45 7.96 -11.05
N ASN A 60 -11.15 8.31 -11.09
CA ASN A 60 -10.62 9.46 -11.84
C ASN A 60 -10.20 9.13 -13.28
N GLN A 61 -10.41 7.90 -13.76
CA GLN A 61 -10.26 7.62 -15.19
C GLN A 61 -11.41 8.34 -15.94
N PRO A 62 -11.13 9.37 -16.76
CA PRO A 62 -12.15 9.83 -17.71
C PRO A 62 -12.49 8.62 -18.57
N LYS A 63 -13.79 8.35 -18.78
CA LYS A 63 -14.26 7.31 -19.70
C LYS A 63 -13.63 7.60 -21.07
N LEU A 64 -12.48 7.00 -21.36
CA LEU A 64 -11.71 7.28 -22.59
C LEU A 64 -12.35 6.65 -23.83
N PHE A 65 -13.58 6.13 -23.70
CA PHE A 65 -14.31 5.39 -24.72
C PHE A 65 -15.83 5.59 -24.56
N ALA A 66 -16.30 6.85 -24.55
CA ALA A 66 -17.71 7.17 -24.74
C ALA A 66 -17.93 7.75 -26.14
#